data_AF-A0A3Z6QQQ3-F1
#
_entry.id   AF-A0A3Z6QQQ3-F1
#
_cell.length_a   1.000
_cell.length_b   1.000
_cell.length_c   1.000
_cell.angle_alpha   90.00
_cell.angle_beta   90.00
_cell.angle_gamma   90.00
#
_symmetry.space_group_name_H-M   'P 1'
#
loop_
_entity.id
_entity.type
_entity.pdbx_description
1 polymer ?
#
loop_
_entity_poly.entity_id
_entity_poly.type
_entity_poly.pdbx_seq_one_letter_code
_entity_poly.pdbx_strand_id
1 'polypeptide(L)'
;MGKLTELERWEDDVYQIETSDPVLGGPDGVSNRPQKQLANRTQWLKKQIEQANNDLADHIRSRNHPDATLTDKGFVRLYSGVTSLDETMAATPKAVKIAMDNANERLAKARNLSDLQSVPQALQALTIATTKKAVEDTQIGLDRQPVMLISTADDLSNLPAGARRFARNNTGVTVLPTGNNCYIEVVAKRDSQNGGCVKVVDHDNPGNAWTGIRNNVPADAGFTWVQQYNESHRPPQQEMPDALIRGNNLSDLTDPPKAVQN
;
A
#
# COMPACT_ATOMS: atom_id res chain seq x y z
N MET A 1 62.16 -0.90 -78.41
CA MET A 1 60.85 -0.24 -78.67
C MET A 1 60.60 0.74 -77.54
N GLY A 2 60.34 2.01 -77.83
CA GLY A 2 59.99 3.00 -76.79
C GLY A 2 58.61 2.71 -76.22
N LYS A 3 58.42 2.89 -74.90
CA LYS A 3 57.12 2.81 -74.23
C LYS A 3 56.66 4.23 -73.89
N LEU A 4 55.37 4.50 -73.96
CA LEU A 4 54.81 5.72 -73.41
C LEU A 4 54.89 5.65 -71.88
N THR A 5 55.39 6.71 -71.26
CA THR A 5 55.36 6.83 -69.79
C THR A 5 54.03 7.45 -69.40
N GLU A 6 53.21 6.66 -68.72
CA GLU A 6 51.92 7.08 -68.19
C GLU A 6 52.12 7.82 -66.88
N LEU A 7 51.45 8.95 -66.73
CA LEU A 7 51.42 9.75 -65.52
C LEU A 7 50.01 9.76 -64.97
N GLU A 8 49.89 9.66 -63.65
CA GLU A 8 48.62 9.82 -62.96
C GLU A 8 48.22 11.30 -62.92
N ARG A 9 47.71 11.78 -64.05
CA ARG A 9 47.18 13.14 -64.17
C ARG A 9 45.93 13.13 -65.02
N TRP A 10 44.98 13.97 -64.63
CA TRP A 10 43.89 14.29 -65.51
C TRP A 10 44.40 15.26 -66.59
N GLU A 11 44.05 14.98 -67.84
CA GLU A 11 44.27 15.87 -68.97
C GLU A 11 42.89 16.39 -69.36
N ASP A 12 42.70 17.71 -69.31
CA ASP A 12 41.40 18.33 -69.58
C ASP A 12 40.91 18.04 -71.01
N ASP A 13 41.84 18.09 -71.97
CA ASP A 13 41.59 17.83 -73.38
C ASP A 13 42.58 16.82 -73.97
N VAL A 14 42.18 16.19 -75.09
CA VAL A 14 43.06 15.33 -75.91
C VAL A 14 43.39 16.09 -77.18
N TYR A 15 44.68 16.32 -77.41
CA TYR A 15 45.17 17.06 -78.56
C TYR A 15 44.77 16.38 -79.87
N GLN A 16 44.09 17.11 -80.73
CA GLN A 16 43.83 16.68 -82.10
C GLN A 16 45.07 16.99 -82.95
N ILE A 17 45.61 15.98 -83.63
CA ILE A 17 46.73 16.21 -84.57
C ILE A 17 46.21 17.03 -85.74
N GLU A 18 46.91 18.11 -86.04
CA GLU A 18 46.58 19.00 -87.14
C GLU A 18 47.32 18.60 -88.42
N THR A 19 46.80 19.02 -89.57
CA THR A 19 47.41 18.71 -90.88
C THR A 19 48.77 19.39 -91.09
N SER A 20 49.05 20.46 -90.34
CA SER A 20 50.33 21.17 -90.33
C SER A 20 51.36 20.57 -89.37
N ASP A 21 50.98 19.61 -88.51
CA ASP A 21 51.89 19.06 -87.52
C ASP A 21 52.92 18.11 -88.15
N PRO A 22 54.21 18.23 -87.81
CA PRO A 22 55.23 17.31 -88.33
C PRO A 22 55.05 15.92 -87.70
N VAL A 23 55.25 14.86 -88.51
CA VAL A 23 55.21 13.47 -88.04
C VAL A 23 56.49 13.15 -87.25
N LEU A 24 56.51 13.56 -85.99
CA LEU A 24 57.63 13.37 -85.07
C LEU A 24 57.25 12.34 -84.00
N GLY A 25 58.03 11.26 -83.96
CA GLY A 25 57.98 10.26 -82.90
C GLY A 25 58.85 10.64 -81.69
N GLY A 26 59.06 9.68 -80.80
CA GLY A 26 59.82 9.89 -79.57
C GLY A 26 58.97 10.43 -78.40
N PRO A 27 59.57 10.61 -77.21
CA PRO A 27 58.86 10.94 -75.96
C PRO A 27 58.08 12.27 -75.99
N ASP A 28 58.58 13.22 -76.77
CA ASP A 28 58.05 14.59 -76.93
C ASP A 28 57.55 14.86 -78.36
N GLY A 29 57.41 13.80 -79.16
CA GLY A 29 56.89 13.89 -80.53
C GLY A 29 55.41 14.25 -80.56
N VAL A 30 55.02 15.20 -81.41
CA VAL A 30 53.64 15.68 -81.55
C VAL A 30 52.68 14.54 -81.90
N SER A 31 53.13 13.54 -82.66
CA SER A 31 52.33 12.38 -83.05
C SER A 31 51.95 11.44 -81.89
N ASN A 32 52.67 11.51 -80.77
CA ASN A 32 52.43 10.69 -79.56
C ASN A 32 51.64 11.43 -78.47
N ARG A 33 51.41 12.73 -78.64
CA ARG A 33 50.73 13.58 -77.64
C ARG A 33 49.32 13.10 -77.30
N PRO A 34 48.40 12.83 -78.25
CA PRO A 34 47.06 12.36 -77.90
C PRO A 34 47.06 11.02 -77.17
N GLN A 35 47.90 10.07 -77.57
CA GLN A 35 48.00 8.76 -76.93
C GLN A 35 48.53 8.89 -75.51
N LYS A 36 49.53 9.76 -75.28
CA LYS A 36 50.06 10.05 -73.93
C LYS A 36 48.98 10.66 -73.03
N GLN A 37 48.18 11.59 -73.55
CA GLN A 37 47.11 12.21 -72.77
C GLN A 37 45.98 11.23 -72.43
N LEU A 38 45.57 10.39 -73.37
CA LEU A 38 44.60 9.32 -73.13
C LEU A 38 45.11 8.29 -72.12
N ALA A 39 46.38 7.90 -72.22
CA ALA A 39 46.99 6.98 -71.27
C ALA A 39 47.04 7.57 -69.85
N ASN A 40 47.44 8.85 -69.72
CA ASN A 40 47.43 9.56 -68.44
C ASN A 40 46.02 9.60 -67.80
N ARG A 41 44.99 9.95 -68.59
CA ARG A 41 43.59 9.96 -68.11
C ARG A 41 43.12 8.58 -67.68
N THR A 42 43.48 7.54 -68.43
CA THR A 42 43.11 6.16 -68.11
C THR A 42 43.75 5.72 -66.80
N GLN A 43 45.04 6.04 -66.60
CA GLN A 43 45.76 5.75 -65.37
C GLN A 43 45.17 6.50 -64.16
N TRP A 44 44.80 7.77 -64.34
CA TRP A 44 44.11 8.56 -63.31
C TRP A 44 42.74 7.96 -62.96
N LEU A 45 41.92 7.63 -63.96
CA LEU A 45 40.59 7.03 -63.76
C LEU A 45 40.70 5.66 -63.06
N LYS A 46 41.67 4.84 -63.46
CA LYS A 46 41.93 3.55 -62.81
C LYS A 46 42.23 3.74 -61.32
N LYS A 47 43.10 4.70 -60.98
CA LYS A 47 43.39 4.97 -59.57
C LYS A 47 42.17 5.51 -58.81
N GLN A 48 41.35 6.35 -59.42
CA GLN A 48 40.10 6.81 -58.80
C GLN A 48 39.13 5.66 -58.54
N ILE A 49 39.01 4.72 -59.47
CA ILE A 49 38.19 3.50 -59.30
C ILE A 49 38.77 2.63 -58.17
N GLU A 50 40.09 2.44 -58.13
CA GLU A 50 40.76 1.69 -57.06
C GLU A 50 40.54 2.35 -55.69
N GLN A 51 40.65 3.67 -55.61
CA GLN A 51 40.37 4.43 -54.38
C GLN A 51 38.90 4.27 -53.95
N ALA A 52 37.95 4.47 -54.86
CA ALA A 52 36.53 4.32 -54.56
C ALA A 52 36.18 2.88 -54.12
N ASN A 53 36.82 1.87 -54.73
CA ASN A 53 36.67 0.48 -54.32
C ASN A 53 37.24 0.22 -52.92
N ASN A 54 38.39 0.82 -52.59
CA ASN A 54 38.97 0.74 -51.25
C ASN A 54 38.08 1.45 -50.23
N ASP A 55 37.60 2.66 -50.52
CA ASP A 55 36.69 3.41 -49.64
C ASP A 55 35.38 2.66 -49.43
N LEU A 56 34.84 2.02 -50.47
CA LEU A 56 33.65 1.18 -50.37
C LEU A 56 33.92 -0.08 -49.55
N ALA A 57 35.06 -0.74 -49.76
CA ALA A 57 35.46 -1.92 -48.99
C ALA A 57 35.64 -1.56 -47.51
N ASP A 58 36.22 -0.40 -47.22
CA ASP A 58 36.38 0.12 -45.86
C ASP A 58 35.04 0.52 -45.26
N HIS A 59 34.13 1.15 -46.02
CA HIS A 59 32.76 1.43 -45.56
C HIS A 59 31.98 0.15 -45.22
N ILE A 60 32.10 -0.90 -46.05
CA ILE A 60 31.45 -2.19 -45.80
C ILE A 60 32.03 -2.85 -44.55
N ARG A 61 33.35 -2.77 -44.34
CA ARG A 61 34.00 -3.22 -43.09
C ARG A 61 33.65 -2.32 -41.90
N SER A 62 33.40 -1.03 -42.14
CA SER A 62 33.03 -0.03 -41.13
C SER A 62 31.57 -0.07 -40.74
N ARG A 63 30.80 -1.11 -41.12
CA ARG A 63 29.54 -1.47 -40.44
C ARG A 63 29.72 -1.84 -38.96
N ASN A 64 30.85 -1.44 -38.37
CA ASN A 64 31.15 -1.36 -36.96
C ASN A 64 30.40 -0.15 -36.36
N HIS A 65 29.08 -0.13 -36.52
CA HIS A 65 28.24 0.78 -35.76
C HIS A 65 28.04 0.14 -34.38
N PRO A 66 28.48 0.80 -33.30
CA PRO A 66 28.30 0.26 -31.96
C PRO A 66 26.80 0.12 -31.65
N ASP A 67 26.49 -0.81 -30.76
CA ASP A 67 25.16 -0.90 -30.18
C ASP A 67 24.84 0.40 -29.43
N ALA A 68 23.56 0.80 -29.44
CA ALA A 68 23.16 1.98 -28.69
C ALA A 68 23.33 1.73 -27.20
N THR A 69 23.76 2.76 -26.48
CA THR A 69 23.81 2.78 -25.03
C THR A 69 22.88 3.88 -24.51
N LEU A 70 22.81 4.05 -23.20
CA LEU A 70 22.07 5.16 -22.60
C LEU A 70 22.71 6.53 -22.92
N THR A 71 23.98 6.56 -23.30
CA THR A 71 24.76 7.78 -23.56
C THR A 71 25.08 7.98 -25.03
N ASP A 72 25.24 6.89 -25.79
CA ASP A 72 25.74 6.92 -27.17
C ASP A 72 24.70 6.33 -28.13
N LYS A 73 24.54 6.99 -29.28
CA LYS A 73 23.63 6.53 -30.33
C LYS A 73 24.21 5.29 -31.02
N GLY A 74 23.36 4.33 -31.38
CA GLY A 74 23.78 3.09 -32.06
C GLY A 74 22.60 2.24 -32.53
N PHE A 75 22.85 0.98 -32.87
CA PHE A 75 21.79 0.03 -33.24
C PHE A 75 21.16 -0.64 -32.00
N VAL A 76 19.88 -1.00 -32.11
CA VAL A 76 19.14 -1.68 -31.04
C VAL A 76 18.36 -2.85 -31.62
N ARG A 77 18.34 -3.96 -30.89
CA ARG A 77 17.50 -5.12 -31.21
C ARG A 77 16.13 -4.97 -30.54
N LEU A 78 15.07 -5.26 -31.29
CA LEU A 78 13.72 -5.18 -30.76
C LEU A 78 13.32 -6.48 -30.05
N TYR A 79 12.60 -6.34 -28.94
CA TYR A 79 12.04 -7.44 -28.17
C TYR A 79 10.54 -7.25 -27.92
N SER A 80 9.76 -8.31 -28.07
CA SER A 80 8.29 -8.27 -27.92
C SER A 80 7.77 -9.05 -26.70
N GLY A 81 8.66 -9.55 -25.83
CA GLY A 81 8.29 -10.14 -24.55
C GLY A 81 8.40 -9.13 -23.39
N VAL A 82 8.01 -9.54 -22.19
CA VAL A 82 7.94 -8.68 -20.98
C VAL A 82 8.68 -9.26 -19.77
N THR A 83 9.43 -10.34 -19.96
CA THR A 83 10.11 -11.06 -18.86
C THR A 83 11.64 -10.94 -18.91
N SER A 84 12.18 -10.30 -19.95
CA SER A 84 13.62 -10.11 -20.08
C SER A 84 14.09 -8.96 -19.19
N LEU A 85 15.29 -9.10 -18.62
CA LEU A 85 16.01 -8.07 -17.87
C LEU A 85 17.13 -7.42 -18.71
N ASP A 86 17.23 -7.78 -19.99
CA ASP A 86 18.25 -7.25 -20.90
C ASP A 86 17.98 -5.77 -21.22
N GLU A 87 18.95 -4.91 -20.89
CA GLU A 87 18.90 -3.46 -21.13
C GLU A 87 19.40 -3.06 -22.52
N THR A 88 19.92 -4.00 -23.32
CA THR A 88 20.44 -3.75 -24.68
C THR A 88 19.36 -3.83 -25.76
N MET A 89 18.12 -4.15 -25.38
CA MET A 89 17.00 -4.35 -26.31
C MET A 89 15.90 -3.32 -26.07
N ALA A 90 15.29 -2.84 -27.16
CA ALA A 90 14.13 -1.95 -27.08
C ALA A 90 12.82 -2.74 -27.08
N ALA A 91 11.89 -2.33 -26.22
CA ALA A 91 10.54 -2.88 -26.18
C ALA A 91 9.72 -2.46 -27.40
N THR A 92 8.99 -3.40 -28.01
CA THR A 92 8.00 -3.07 -29.06
C THR A 92 6.67 -2.60 -28.45
N PRO A 93 5.80 -1.92 -29.23
CA PRO A 93 4.45 -1.57 -28.77
C PRO A 93 3.65 -2.78 -28.26
N LYS A 94 3.91 -3.98 -28.80
CA LYS A 94 3.30 -5.23 -28.31
C LYS A 94 3.72 -5.55 -26.88
N ALA A 95 5.02 -5.45 -26.55
CA ALA A 95 5.50 -5.67 -25.19
C ALA A 95 4.89 -4.66 -24.21
N VAL A 96 4.87 -3.38 -24.60
CA VAL A 96 4.27 -2.31 -23.80
C VAL A 96 2.78 -2.57 -23.56
N LYS A 97 2.03 -2.99 -24.59
CA LYS A 97 0.61 -3.33 -24.47
C LYS A 97 0.40 -4.50 -23.49
N ILE A 98 1.18 -5.57 -23.59
CA ILE A 98 1.06 -6.74 -22.69
C ILE A 98 1.28 -6.32 -21.23
N ALA A 99 2.31 -5.50 -20.96
CA ALA A 99 2.58 -5.00 -19.61
C ALA A 99 1.45 -4.10 -19.10
N MET A 100 0.93 -3.21 -19.95
CA MET A 100 -0.17 -2.30 -19.61
C MET A 100 -1.48 -3.04 -19.34
N ASP A 101 -1.81 -4.03 -20.17
CA ASP A 101 -3.01 -4.87 -19.97
C ASP A 101 -2.93 -5.64 -18.65
N ASN A 102 -1.76 -6.24 -18.33
CA ASN A 102 -1.55 -6.91 -17.04
C ASN A 102 -1.71 -5.96 -15.85
N ALA A 103 -1.17 -4.74 -15.95
CA ALA A 103 -1.30 -3.73 -14.91
C ALA A 103 -2.77 -3.31 -14.71
N ASN A 104 -3.51 -3.11 -15.80
CA ASN A 104 -4.93 -2.77 -15.76
C ASN A 104 -5.78 -3.90 -15.15
N GLU A 105 -5.47 -5.18 -15.42
CA GLU A 105 -6.14 -6.33 -14.81
C GLU A 105 -5.88 -6.42 -13.30
N ARG A 106 -4.67 -6.07 -12.83
CA ARG A 106 -4.35 -6.02 -11.39
C ARG A 106 -5.03 -4.86 -10.67
N LEU A 107 -5.22 -3.72 -11.34
CA LEU A 107 -5.86 -2.53 -10.77
C LEU A 107 -7.38 -2.49 -10.98
N ALA A 108 -7.96 -3.49 -11.65
CA ALA A 108 -9.37 -3.48 -12.00
C ALA A 108 -10.25 -3.37 -10.75
N LYS A 109 -10.81 -2.17 -10.52
CA LYS A 109 -11.67 -1.85 -9.36
C LYS A 109 -12.82 -2.85 -9.20
N ALA A 110 -13.34 -3.36 -10.32
CA ALA A 110 -14.40 -4.37 -10.35
C ALA A 110 -14.02 -5.69 -9.66
N ARG A 111 -12.72 -5.99 -9.49
CA ARG A 111 -12.29 -7.21 -8.78
C ARG A 111 -12.67 -7.16 -7.30
N ASN A 112 -12.89 -6.00 -6.68
CA ASN A 112 -13.38 -5.89 -5.29
C ASN A 112 -12.70 -6.87 -4.31
N LEU A 113 -11.37 -7.01 -4.39
CA LEU A 113 -10.59 -7.91 -3.54
C LEU A 113 -10.86 -9.42 -3.74
N SER A 114 -11.56 -9.82 -4.81
CA SER A 114 -11.83 -11.22 -5.17
C SER A 114 -10.58 -12.03 -5.50
N ASP A 115 -9.46 -11.35 -5.72
CA ASP A 115 -8.16 -11.91 -6.05
C ASP A 115 -7.23 -12.06 -4.85
N LEU A 116 -7.70 -11.71 -3.65
CA LEU A 116 -6.98 -12.00 -2.43
C LEU A 116 -6.80 -13.51 -2.29
N GLN A 117 -5.54 -13.95 -2.34
CA GLN A 117 -5.17 -15.35 -2.14
C GLN A 117 -5.50 -15.84 -0.72
N SER A 118 -5.53 -14.93 0.26
CA SER A 118 -5.86 -15.22 1.65
C SER A 118 -6.56 -14.03 2.30
N VAL A 119 -7.87 -14.16 2.50
CA VAL A 119 -8.68 -13.18 3.23
C VAL A 119 -8.14 -12.91 4.64
N PRO A 120 -7.73 -13.92 5.44
CA PRO A 120 -7.15 -13.69 6.76
C PRO A 120 -5.88 -12.81 6.75
N GLN A 121 -4.97 -13.05 5.80
CA GLN A 121 -3.74 -12.26 5.70
C GLN A 121 -4.04 -10.82 5.29
N ALA A 122 -5.00 -10.60 4.38
CA ALA A 122 -5.42 -9.26 4.00
C ALA A 122 -6.04 -8.48 5.18
N LEU A 123 -6.88 -9.13 5.99
CA LEU A 123 -7.43 -8.53 7.21
C LEU A 123 -6.35 -8.17 8.23
N GLN A 124 -5.27 -8.96 8.30
CA GLN A 124 -4.14 -8.70 9.18
C GLN A 124 -3.29 -7.52 8.67
N ALA A 125 -2.96 -7.50 7.37
CA ALA A 125 -2.22 -6.41 6.74
C ALA A 125 -2.95 -5.06 6.84
N LEU A 126 -4.27 -5.08 6.74
CA LEU A 126 -5.12 -3.89 6.92
C LEU A 126 -5.45 -3.59 8.38
N THR A 127 -4.96 -4.37 9.34
CA THR A 127 -5.26 -4.29 10.80
C THR A 127 -6.75 -4.45 11.19
N ILE A 128 -7.64 -4.73 10.24
CA ILE A 128 -9.09 -4.92 10.43
C ILE A 128 -9.41 -6.17 11.27
N ALA A 129 -8.51 -7.15 11.30
CA ALA A 129 -8.69 -8.37 12.10
C ALA A 129 -8.95 -8.07 13.59
N THR A 130 -8.28 -7.05 14.15
CA THR A 130 -8.46 -6.62 15.54
C THR A 130 -9.84 -6.00 15.77
N THR A 131 -10.29 -5.14 14.84
CA THR A 131 -11.62 -4.53 14.85
C THR A 131 -12.72 -5.59 14.72
N LYS A 132 -12.58 -6.58 13.82
CA LYS A 132 -13.54 -7.67 13.66
C LYS A 132 -13.68 -8.46 14.96
N LYS A 133 -12.56 -8.84 15.58
CA LYS A 133 -12.56 -9.53 16.87
C LYS A 133 -13.23 -8.69 17.96
N ALA A 134 -12.92 -7.39 18.03
CA ALA A 134 -13.57 -6.50 19.00
C ALA A 134 -15.09 -6.40 18.78
N VAL A 135 -15.54 -6.34 17.52
CA VAL A 135 -16.97 -6.31 17.16
C VAL A 135 -17.67 -7.61 17.60
N GLU A 136 -17.09 -8.76 17.25
CA GLU A 136 -17.61 -10.08 17.58
C GLU A 136 -17.64 -10.32 19.10
N ASP A 137 -16.54 -10.03 19.78
CA ASP A 137 -16.43 -10.22 21.23
C ASP A 137 -17.32 -9.26 22.02
N THR A 138 -17.63 -8.07 21.50
CA THR A 138 -18.55 -7.13 22.18
C THR A 138 -20.02 -7.30 21.75
N GLN A 139 -20.28 -8.09 20.70
CA GLN A 139 -21.60 -8.26 20.05
C GLN A 139 -22.23 -6.93 19.61
N ILE A 140 -21.41 -5.96 19.20
CA ILE A 140 -21.92 -4.72 18.61
C ILE A 140 -22.35 -4.98 17.16
N GLY A 141 -23.49 -4.42 16.76
CA GLY A 141 -24.01 -4.55 15.38
C GLY A 141 -24.88 -5.78 15.09
N LEU A 142 -25.22 -6.60 16.09
CA LEU A 142 -26.25 -7.63 15.94
C LEU A 142 -27.66 -7.03 16.08
N ASP A 143 -28.59 -7.45 15.22
CA ASP A 143 -30.01 -7.06 15.33
C ASP A 143 -30.65 -7.60 16.62
N ARG A 144 -30.17 -8.74 17.12
CA ARG A 144 -30.62 -9.36 18.37
C ARG A 144 -29.48 -10.11 19.07
N GLN A 145 -29.37 -9.92 20.38
CA GLN A 145 -28.43 -10.66 21.21
C GLN A 145 -29.01 -12.03 21.62
N PRO A 146 -28.25 -13.13 21.50
CA PRO A 146 -28.65 -14.42 22.05
C PRO A 146 -28.55 -14.42 23.58
N VAL A 147 -29.32 -15.29 24.24
CA VAL A 147 -29.24 -15.48 25.70
C VAL A 147 -27.92 -16.17 26.05
N MET A 148 -27.10 -15.52 26.87
CA MET A 148 -25.92 -16.11 27.50
C MET A 148 -26.29 -16.73 28.85
N LEU A 149 -26.03 -18.03 29.01
CA LEU A 149 -26.20 -18.72 30.29
C LEU A 149 -24.93 -18.57 31.12
N ILE A 150 -25.06 -18.02 32.33
CA ILE A 150 -23.94 -17.80 33.24
C ILE A 150 -23.89 -18.95 34.24
N SER A 151 -22.79 -19.69 34.24
CA SER A 151 -22.53 -20.80 35.16
C SER A 151 -21.54 -20.42 36.26
N THR A 152 -20.62 -19.49 35.97
CA THR A 152 -19.59 -19.05 36.92
C THR A 152 -19.35 -17.54 36.85
N ALA A 153 -18.73 -16.97 37.88
CA ALA A 153 -18.28 -15.58 37.85
C ALA A 153 -17.19 -15.34 36.78
N ASP A 154 -16.48 -16.38 36.35
CA ASP A 154 -15.47 -16.28 35.30
C ASP A 154 -16.10 -16.08 33.93
N ASP A 155 -17.32 -16.57 33.69
CA ASP A 155 -18.05 -16.31 32.43
C ASP A 155 -18.25 -14.81 32.20
N LEU A 156 -18.52 -14.05 33.27
CA LEU A 156 -18.60 -12.59 33.23
C LEU A 156 -17.21 -11.93 33.20
N SER A 157 -16.24 -12.50 33.91
CA SER A 157 -14.88 -11.95 34.00
C SER A 157 -14.12 -12.10 32.67
N ASN A 158 -14.41 -13.11 31.86
CA ASN A 158 -13.75 -13.33 30.57
C ASN A 158 -14.32 -12.48 29.44
N LEU A 159 -15.41 -11.75 29.66
CA LEU A 159 -15.94 -10.80 28.69
C LEU A 159 -15.02 -9.55 28.59
N PRO A 160 -14.82 -9.00 27.39
CA PRO A 160 -14.04 -7.78 27.23
C PRO A 160 -14.79 -6.55 27.75
N ALA A 161 -14.05 -5.46 28.01
CA ALA A 161 -14.65 -4.16 28.28
C ALA A 161 -15.56 -3.73 27.11
N GLY A 162 -16.71 -3.16 27.41
CA GLY A 162 -17.74 -2.78 26.43
C GLY A 162 -18.60 -3.94 25.91
N ALA A 163 -18.38 -5.18 26.36
CA ALA A 163 -19.26 -6.28 26.00
C ALA A 163 -20.68 -6.03 26.52
N ARG A 164 -21.66 -6.22 25.64
CA ARG A 164 -23.08 -6.18 25.97
C ARG A 164 -23.67 -7.56 25.75
N ARG A 165 -24.46 -8.06 26.69
CA ARG A 165 -25.15 -9.36 26.55
C ARG A 165 -26.57 -9.27 27.08
N PHE A 166 -27.41 -10.14 26.53
CA PHE A 166 -28.63 -10.59 27.19
C PHE A 166 -28.31 -11.90 27.89
N ALA A 167 -28.43 -11.96 29.21
CA ALA A 167 -27.91 -13.07 30.00
C ALA A 167 -28.84 -13.47 31.15
N ARG A 168 -28.69 -14.70 31.63
CA ARG A 168 -29.36 -15.16 32.86
C ARG A 168 -28.48 -16.18 33.59
N ASN A 169 -28.72 -16.34 34.89
CA ASN A 169 -28.11 -17.41 35.64
C ASN A 169 -28.55 -18.78 35.09
N ASN A 170 -27.61 -19.72 35.00
CA ASN A 170 -27.94 -21.11 34.74
C ASN A 170 -28.70 -21.71 35.94
N THR A 171 -29.41 -22.82 35.73
CA THR A 171 -30.21 -23.44 36.79
C THR A 171 -29.34 -23.81 37.99
N GLY A 172 -29.71 -23.33 39.18
CA GLY A 172 -28.99 -23.59 40.42
C GLY A 172 -27.74 -22.72 40.64
N VAL A 173 -27.50 -21.73 39.79
CA VAL A 173 -26.37 -20.79 39.87
C VAL A 173 -26.84 -19.41 40.33
N THR A 174 -26.06 -18.75 41.18
CA THR A 174 -26.36 -17.40 41.70
C THR A 174 -25.19 -16.45 41.49
N VAL A 175 -24.87 -16.16 40.22
CA VAL A 175 -23.79 -15.22 39.85
C VAL A 175 -24.33 -13.81 39.63
N LEU A 176 -25.40 -13.67 38.83
CA LEU A 176 -26.15 -12.42 38.69
C LEU A 176 -27.02 -12.18 39.94
N PRO A 177 -27.33 -10.90 40.27
CA PRO A 177 -28.09 -10.53 41.46
C PRO A 177 -29.59 -10.89 41.38
N THR A 178 -30.08 -11.34 40.23
CA THR A 178 -31.47 -11.77 39.99
C THR A 178 -31.48 -13.10 39.24
N GLY A 179 -32.58 -13.85 39.37
CA GLY A 179 -32.83 -15.08 38.61
C GLY A 179 -33.44 -14.83 37.23
N ASN A 180 -33.88 -13.60 36.95
CA ASN A 180 -34.51 -13.22 35.69
C ASN A 180 -33.48 -13.01 34.57
N ASN A 181 -33.99 -12.83 33.36
CA ASN A 181 -33.16 -12.38 32.26
C ASN A 181 -32.70 -10.94 32.52
N CYS A 182 -31.47 -10.64 32.11
CA CYS A 182 -30.84 -9.35 32.35
C CYS A 182 -30.16 -8.83 31.09
N TYR A 183 -30.15 -7.52 30.94
CA TYR A 183 -29.16 -6.84 30.11
C TYR A 183 -27.92 -6.59 30.95
N ILE A 184 -26.76 -6.98 30.43
CA ILE A 184 -25.48 -6.75 31.08
C ILE A 184 -24.56 -5.93 30.19
N GLU A 185 -23.81 -5.03 30.80
CA GLU A 185 -22.74 -4.28 30.15
C GLU A 185 -21.48 -4.35 31.01
N VAL A 186 -20.38 -4.80 30.42
CA VAL A 186 -19.07 -4.73 31.04
C VAL A 186 -18.56 -3.31 30.89
N VAL A 187 -18.59 -2.53 31.97
CA VAL A 187 -18.23 -1.11 31.94
C VAL A 187 -16.74 -0.93 31.72
N ALA A 188 -15.93 -1.69 32.46
CA ALA A 188 -14.48 -1.60 32.40
C ALA A 188 -13.82 -2.88 32.91
N LYS A 189 -12.59 -3.08 32.46
CA LYS A 189 -11.70 -4.16 32.90
C LYS A 189 -10.48 -3.55 33.57
N ARG A 190 -10.01 -4.19 34.63
CA ARG A 190 -8.75 -3.82 35.29
C ARG A 190 -7.59 -4.56 34.64
N ASP A 191 -6.51 -3.85 34.40
CA ASP A 191 -5.29 -4.32 33.74
C ASP A 191 -4.55 -5.44 34.51
N SER A 192 -4.51 -5.36 35.84
CA SER A 192 -3.56 -6.17 36.62
C SER A 192 -4.06 -7.54 37.12
N GLN A 193 -5.37 -7.79 37.20
CA GLN A 193 -5.93 -8.96 37.94
C GLN A 193 -7.23 -9.56 37.37
N ASN A 194 -7.45 -9.44 36.06
CA ASN A 194 -8.67 -9.88 35.34
C ASN A 194 -10.01 -9.45 36.01
N GLY A 195 -9.96 -8.46 36.90
CA GLY A 195 -11.13 -7.87 37.55
C GLY A 195 -11.93 -6.97 36.60
N GLY A 196 -13.15 -6.62 36.99
CA GLY A 196 -14.03 -5.81 36.16
C GLY A 196 -15.23 -5.25 36.90
N CYS A 197 -15.85 -4.28 36.25
CA CYS A 197 -17.12 -3.68 36.66
C CYS A 197 -18.18 -4.04 35.63
N VAL A 198 -19.31 -4.56 36.11
CA VAL A 198 -20.45 -4.98 35.29
C VAL A 198 -21.70 -4.27 35.77
N LYS A 199 -22.45 -3.66 34.85
CA LYS A 199 -23.81 -3.18 35.10
C LYS A 199 -24.80 -4.25 34.68
N VAL A 200 -25.85 -4.41 35.48
CA VAL A 200 -26.93 -5.36 35.24
C VAL A 200 -28.25 -4.62 35.38
N VAL A 201 -29.14 -4.82 34.41
CA VAL A 201 -30.53 -4.34 34.46
C VAL A 201 -31.44 -5.53 34.22
N ASP A 202 -32.36 -5.78 35.15
CA ASP A 202 -33.36 -6.84 35.02
C ASP A 202 -34.32 -6.52 33.85
N HIS A 203 -34.59 -7.52 33.01
CA HIS A 203 -35.45 -7.39 31.84
C HIS A 203 -36.92 -7.18 32.22
N ASP A 204 -37.41 -7.94 33.20
CA ASP A 204 -38.81 -7.94 33.61
C ASP A 204 -39.11 -6.75 34.51
N ASN A 205 -38.11 -6.26 35.24
CA ASN A 205 -38.23 -5.11 36.15
C ASN A 205 -37.06 -4.13 35.94
N PRO A 206 -37.14 -3.19 34.97
CA PRO A 206 -36.02 -2.30 34.65
C PRO A 206 -35.63 -1.35 35.79
N GLY A 207 -36.51 -1.13 36.76
CA GLY A 207 -36.19 -0.45 38.02
C GLY A 207 -35.28 -1.26 38.96
N ASN A 208 -34.97 -2.51 38.61
CA ASN A 208 -34.04 -3.36 39.34
C ASN A 208 -32.72 -3.41 38.58
N ALA A 209 -31.77 -2.59 39.04
CA ALA A 209 -30.47 -2.42 38.41
C ALA A 209 -29.36 -2.49 39.46
N TRP A 210 -28.21 -3.04 39.07
CA TRP A 210 -27.06 -3.25 39.95
C TRP A 210 -25.76 -2.92 39.25
N THR A 211 -24.77 -2.59 40.06
CA THR A 211 -23.36 -2.52 39.65
C THR A 211 -22.59 -3.55 40.44
N GLY A 212 -21.96 -4.49 39.74
CA GLY A 212 -21.14 -5.55 40.29
C GLY A 212 -19.68 -5.28 40.08
N ILE A 213 -18.88 -5.46 41.12
CA ILE A 213 -17.42 -5.34 41.05
C ILE A 213 -16.79 -6.65 41.52
N ARG A 214 -15.86 -7.17 40.72
CA ARG A 214 -14.94 -8.23 41.11
C ARG A 214 -13.53 -7.72 40.86
N ASN A 215 -12.76 -7.48 41.92
CA ASN A 215 -11.52 -6.72 41.83
C ASN A 215 -10.31 -7.59 41.50
N ASN A 216 -10.32 -8.84 41.94
CA ASN A 216 -9.12 -9.66 42.02
C ASN A 216 -9.40 -11.13 41.70
N VAL A 217 -9.21 -11.57 40.45
CA VAL A 217 -9.42 -12.98 40.05
C VAL A 217 -8.08 -13.73 40.15
N PRO A 218 -8.00 -14.91 40.79
CA PRO A 218 -9.08 -15.75 41.32
C PRO A 218 -9.38 -15.56 42.83
N ALA A 219 -8.76 -14.60 43.51
CA ALA A 219 -8.90 -14.42 44.96
C ALA A 219 -10.35 -14.11 45.40
N ASP A 220 -11.05 -13.30 44.61
CA ASP A 220 -12.47 -13.00 44.80
C ASP A 220 -13.31 -14.13 44.20
N ALA A 221 -14.11 -14.79 45.04
CA ALA A 221 -14.99 -15.89 44.63
C ALA A 221 -16.10 -15.47 43.64
N GLY A 222 -16.50 -14.19 43.64
CA GLY A 222 -17.57 -13.69 42.79
C GLY A 222 -17.65 -12.16 42.75
N PHE A 223 -18.68 -11.64 42.08
CA PHE A 223 -18.96 -10.20 42.03
C PHE A 223 -19.65 -9.75 43.31
N THR A 224 -19.23 -8.60 43.83
CA THR A 224 -19.96 -7.88 44.89
C THR A 224 -20.96 -6.95 44.22
N TRP A 225 -22.25 -7.20 44.42
CA TRP A 225 -23.33 -6.44 43.79
C TRP A 225 -23.85 -5.32 44.68
N VAL A 226 -23.93 -4.12 44.13
CA VAL A 226 -24.56 -2.96 44.76
C VAL A 226 -25.79 -2.57 43.95
N GLN A 227 -26.95 -2.52 44.60
CA GLN A 227 -28.20 -2.11 43.97
C GLN A 227 -28.21 -0.59 43.74
N GLN A 228 -28.68 -0.17 42.56
CA GLN A 228 -28.80 1.25 42.24
C GLN A 228 -30.03 1.83 42.95
N TYR A 229 -29.85 3.01 43.55
CA TYR A 229 -30.95 3.69 44.23
C TYR A 229 -31.96 4.27 43.24
N ASN A 230 -33.23 4.15 43.59
CA ASN A 230 -34.36 4.73 42.87
C ASN A 230 -35.50 5.02 43.85
N GLU A 231 -36.66 5.43 43.35
CA GLU A 231 -37.82 5.79 44.17
C GLU A 231 -38.26 4.65 45.11
N SER A 232 -38.14 3.40 44.65
CA SER A 232 -38.48 2.18 45.38
C SER A 232 -37.33 1.64 46.24
N HIS A 233 -36.07 2.00 45.91
CA HIS A 233 -34.87 1.58 46.62
C HIS A 233 -34.08 2.82 47.04
N ARG A 234 -34.50 3.46 48.12
CA ARG A 234 -33.84 4.67 48.62
C ARG A 234 -32.55 4.32 49.36
N PRO A 235 -31.55 5.21 49.37
CA PRO A 235 -30.39 5.03 50.25
C PRO A 235 -30.86 4.88 51.69
N PRO A 236 -30.15 4.09 52.52
CA PRO A 236 -30.41 4.04 53.94
C PRO A 236 -30.42 5.47 54.50
N GLN A 237 -31.42 5.81 55.29
CA GLN A 237 -31.47 7.11 55.95
C GLN A 237 -30.28 7.16 56.91
N GLN A 238 -29.23 7.92 56.54
CA GLN A 238 -28.14 8.20 57.44
C GLN A 238 -28.75 8.97 58.61
N GLU A 239 -28.75 8.39 59.80
CA GLU A 239 -29.16 9.11 61.01
C GLU A 239 -28.33 10.40 61.05
N MET A 240 -28.99 11.55 60.92
CA MET A 240 -28.31 12.80 61.22
C MET A 240 -27.96 12.74 62.71
N PRO A 241 -26.70 12.94 63.10
CA PRO A 241 -26.34 12.90 64.51
C PRO A 241 -27.25 13.87 65.28
N ASP A 242 -27.80 13.40 66.39
CA ASP A 242 -28.87 14.03 67.19
C ASP A 242 -28.60 15.51 67.53
N ALA A 243 -27.32 15.92 67.50
CA ALA A 243 -26.83 17.29 67.66
C ALA A 243 -27.30 18.28 66.56
N LEU A 244 -27.73 17.81 65.38
CA LEU A 244 -28.27 18.66 64.31
C LEU A 244 -29.81 18.69 64.27
N ILE A 245 -30.49 17.85 65.07
CA ILE A 245 -31.96 17.75 65.10
C ILE A 245 -32.56 18.42 66.35
N ARG A 246 -31.80 18.66 67.42
CA ARG A 246 -32.30 19.31 68.65
C ARG A 246 -31.37 20.37 69.21
N GLY A 247 -31.50 21.60 68.71
CA GLY A 247 -30.81 22.75 69.33
C GLY A 247 -30.96 24.10 68.62
N ASN A 248 -31.54 24.16 67.42
CA ASN A 248 -31.77 25.43 66.70
C ASN A 248 -33.26 25.83 66.66
N ASN A 249 -34.09 25.29 67.56
CA ASN A 249 -35.47 25.75 67.68
C ASN A 249 -35.52 26.97 68.60
N LEU A 250 -36.32 27.96 68.21
CA LEU A 250 -36.54 29.19 68.99
C LEU A 250 -37.03 28.91 70.44
N SER A 251 -37.58 27.72 70.68
CA SER A 251 -38.02 27.22 71.98
C SER A 251 -36.89 26.93 72.98
N ASP A 252 -35.66 26.77 72.49
CA ASP A 252 -34.52 26.32 73.31
C ASP A 252 -33.70 27.52 73.83
N LEU A 253 -34.07 28.74 73.42
CA LEU A 253 -33.52 29.99 73.90
C LEU A 253 -34.01 30.27 75.32
N THR A 254 -33.09 30.54 76.23
CA THR A 254 -33.38 30.85 77.65
C THR A 254 -34.07 32.20 77.83
N ASP A 255 -34.09 33.06 76.81
CA ASP A 255 -34.79 34.35 76.77
C ASP A 255 -35.17 34.72 75.30
N PRO A 256 -36.21 34.09 74.73
CA PRO A 256 -36.58 34.24 73.32
C PRO A 256 -36.80 35.70 72.84
N PRO A 257 -37.37 36.61 73.65
CA PRO A 257 -37.57 38.01 73.25
C PRO A 257 -36.28 38.79 72.99
N LYS A 258 -35.14 38.40 73.58
CA LYS A 258 -33.85 39.08 73.36
C LYS A 258 -33.15 38.67 72.07
N ALA A 259 -33.50 37.52 71.50
CA ALA A 259 -32.90 37.03 70.26
C ALA A 259 -33.38 37.78 69.00
N VAL A 260 -34.39 38.65 69.13
CA VAL A 260 -34.98 39.43 68.03
C VAL A 260 -34.68 40.93 68.16
N GLN A 261 -33.65 41.32 68.91
CA GLN A 261 -33.16 42.70 68.93
C GLN A 261 -31.84 42.81 68.14
N ASN A 262 -32.00 43.24 66.87
CA ASN A 262 -31.00 43.58 65.85
C ASN A 262 -30.11 42.46 65.33
#